data_AF-A0A8J7YTE0-F1
#
_entry.id   AF-A0A8J7YTE0-F1
#
_cell.length_a   1.000
_cell.length_b   1.000
_cell.length_c   1.000
_cell.angle_alpha   90.00
_cell.angle_beta   90.00
_cell.angle_gamma   90.00
#
_symmetry.space_group_name_H-M   'P 1'
#
loop_
_entity.id
_entity.type
_entity.pdbx_description
1 polymer ?
#
loop_
_entity_poly.entity_id
_entity_poly.type
_entity_poly.pdbx_seq_one_letter_code
_entity_poly.pdbx_strand_id
1 'polypeptide(L)' 'MFPDVFDPVYIIAVFFFIVGLHRMSHPLTARSGIVWAGWAMLLAILVTFLMP' A
#
# COMPACT_ATOMS: atom_id res chain seq x y z
N MET A 1 -10.83 -11.75 18.15
CA MET A 1 -11.14 -12.63 17.00
C MET A 1 -10.17 -12.22 15.90
N PHE A 2 -9.11 -13.02 15.73
CA PHE A 2 -7.92 -12.89 14.85
C PHE A 2 -7.02 -11.64 14.97
N PRO A 3 -6.12 -11.56 15.98
CA PRO A 3 -5.23 -10.42 16.20
C PRO A 3 -3.78 -10.55 15.69
N ASP A 4 -3.34 -11.66 15.08
CA ASP A 4 -1.90 -11.97 15.05
C ASP A 4 -1.16 -11.64 13.73
N VAL A 5 -1.89 -11.52 12.60
CA VAL A 5 -1.29 -11.29 11.26
C VAL A 5 -1.89 -10.07 10.54
N PHE A 6 -3.01 -9.54 11.03
CA PHE A 6 -3.77 -8.48 10.36
C PHE A 6 -3.14 -7.10 10.55
N ASP A 7 -2.63 -6.81 11.74
CA ASP A 7 -1.96 -5.53 12.05
C ASP A 7 -0.78 -5.21 11.12
N PRO A 8 0.18 -6.12 10.85
CA PRO A 8 1.33 -5.80 10.01
C PRO A 8 0.96 -5.54 8.55
N VAL A 9 -0.03 -6.23 7.98
CA VAL A 9 -0.47 -6.01 6.59
C VAL A 9 -1.07 -4.61 6.42
N TYR A 10 -1.94 -4.18 7.33
CA TYR A 10 -2.54 -2.84 7.30
C TYR A 10 -1.49 -1.75 7.51
N ILE A 11 -0.55 -1.94 8.45
CA ILE A 11 0.55 -0.99 8.68
C ILE A 11 1.42 -0.83 7.44
N ILE A 12 1.79 -1.94 6.79
CA ILE A 12 2.58 -1.92 5.55
C ILE A 12 1.79 -1.21 4.45
N ALA A 13 0.52 -1.55 4.24
CA ALA A 13 -0.31 -0.90 3.23
C ALA A 13 -0.39 0.62 3.45
N VAL A 14 -0.69 1.06 4.67
CA VAL A 14 -0.75 2.49 5.03
C VAL A 14 0.58 3.19 4.77
N PHE A 15 1.72 2.58 5.14
CA PHE A 15 3.04 3.13 4.85
C PHE A 15 3.27 3.36 3.36
N PHE A 16 2.95 2.36 2.52
CA PHE A 16 3.10 2.49 1.07
C PHE A 16 2.18 3.56 0.47
N PHE A 17 0.94 3.69 0.96
CA PHE A 17 0.03 4.74 0.50
C PHE A 17 0.54 6.14 0.87
N ILE A 18 1.05 6.34 2.09
CA ILE A 18 1.63 7.62 2.52
C ILE A 18 2.82 8.00 1.64
N VAL A 19 3.74 7.06 1.41
CA VAL A 19 4.91 7.30 0.55
C VAL A 19 4.50 7.59 -0.90
N GLY A 20 3.52 6.86 -1.43
CA GLY A 20 2.96 7.09 -2.76
C GLY A 20 2.38 8.49 -2.91
N LEU A 21 1.51 8.90 -1.98
CA LEU A 21 0.90 10.24 -1.96
C LEU A 21 1.94 11.36 -1.81
N HIS A 22 2.94 11.17 -0.94
CA HIS A 22 4.01 12.15 -0.78
C HIS A 22 4.82 12.33 -2.07
N ARG A 23 5.15 11.24 -2.77
CA ARG A 23 5.84 11.30 -4.07
C ARG A 23 4.99 11.92 -5.18
N MET A 24 3.66 11.79 -5.11
CA MET A 24 2.75 12.46 -6.04
C MET A 24 2.65 13.97 -5.82
N SER A 25 3.13 14.48 -4.68
CA SER A 25 3.13 15.92 -4.38
C SER A 25 4.26 16.71 -5.05
N HIS A 26 5.21 16.02 -5.71
CA HIS A 26 6.29 16.65 -6.48
C HIS A 26 6.23 16.22 -7.96
N PRO A 27 6.21 17.16 -8.92
CA PRO A 27 6.04 16.83 -10.34
C PRO A 27 7.14 15.92 -10.90
N LEU A 28 8.37 16.04 -10.38
CA LEU A 28 9.49 15.17 -10.77
C LEU A 28 9.33 13.72 -10.31
N THR A 29 8.57 13.46 -9.23
CA THR A 29 8.36 12.13 -8.66
C THR A 29 6.93 11.62 -8.82
N ALA A 30 6.04 12.37 -9.46
CA ALA A 30 4.62 12.01 -9.52
C ALA A 30 4.37 10.69 -10.26
N ARG A 31 5.06 10.46 -11.38
CA ARG A 31 4.96 9.21 -12.14
C ARG A 31 5.43 7.99 -11.35
N SER A 32 6.51 8.13 -10.56
CA SER A 32 6.96 7.02 -9.71
C SER A 32 6.02 6.82 -8.53
N GLY A 33 5.47 7.91 -7.96
CA GLY A 33 4.49 7.86 -6.87
C GLY A 33 3.26 7.01 -7.21
N ILE A 34 2.63 7.25 -8.36
CA ILE A 34 1.44 6.48 -8.77
C ILE A 34 1.76 5.00 -9.05
N VAL A 35 2.94 4.69 -9.59
CA VAL A 35 3.39 3.31 -9.81
C VAL A 35 3.57 2.57 -8.48
N TRP A 36 4.18 3.22 -7.48
CA TRP A 36 4.31 2.65 -6.13
C TRP A 36 2.95 2.42 -5.46
N ALA A 37 2.00 3.36 -5.63
CA ALA A 37 0.64 3.20 -5.12
C ALA A 37 -0.11 2.05 -5.82
N GLY A 38 0.07 1.88 -7.13
CA GLY A 38 -0.52 0.77 -7.88
C GLY A 38 -0.02 -0.60 -7.40
N TRP A 39 1.29 -0.74 -7.15
CA TRP A 39 1.86 -1.97 -6.57
C TRP A 39 1.34 -2.27 -5.18
N ALA A 40 1.19 -1.24 -4.34
CA ALA A 40 0.62 -1.39 -3.00
C ALA A 40 -0.83 -1.90 -3.07
N MET A 41 -1.64 -1.36 -3.99
CA MET A 41 -3.03 -1.80 -4.19
C MET A 41 -3.12 -3.24 -4.68
N LEU A 42 -2.27 -3.64 -5.63
CA LEU A 42 -2.24 -5.03 -6.10
C LEU A 42 -1.90 -6.00 -4.97
N LEU A 43 -0.90 -5.68 -4.14
CA LEU A 43 -0.55 -6.49 -2.97
C LEU A 43 -1.71 -6.57 -1.98
N ALA A 44 -2.38 -5.45 -1.67
CA ALA A 44 -3.52 -5.45 -0.77
C ALA A 44 -4.66 -6.35 -1.26
N ILE A 45 -4.97 -6.30 -2.55
CA ILE A 45 -5.99 -7.16 -3.18
C ILE A 45 -5.59 -8.64 -3.06
N LEU A 46 -4.34 -8.98 -3.43
CA LEU A 46 -3.85 -10.36 -3.36
C LEU A 46 -3.91 -10.91 -1.92
N VAL A 47 -3.51 -10.11 -0.93
CA VAL A 47 -3.59 -10.53 0.47
C VAL A 47 -5.05 -10.71 0.88
N THR A 48 -5.97 -9.83 0.44
CA THR A 48 -7.42 -9.96 0.73
C THR A 48 -8.01 -11.27 0.22
N PHE A 49 -7.61 -11.74 -0.97
CA PHE A 49 -8.06 -13.04 -1.48
C PHE A 49 -7.52 -14.24 -0.69
N LEU A 50 -6.41 -14.07 0.02
CA LEU A 50 -5.80 -15.10 0.87
C LEU A 50 -6.32 -15.02 2.31
N MET A 51 -7.12 -14.01 2.65
CA MET A 51 -7.80 -13.91 3.94
C MET A 51 -9.08 -14.77 3.91
N PRO A 52 -9.34 -15.55 4.97
CA PRO A 52 -10.57 -16.35 5.11
C PRO A 52 -11.82 -15.51 5.40
#